data_AF-A0A3N7CZP5-F1
#
_entry.id   AF-A0A3N7CZP5-F1
#
_cell.length_a   1.000
_cell.length_b   1.000
_cell.length_c   1.000
_cell.angle_alpha   90.00
_cell.angle_beta   90.00
_cell.angle_gamma   90.00
#
_symmetry.space_group_name_H-M   'P 1'
#
loop_
_entity.id
_entity.type
_entity.pdbx_description
1 polymer ?
#
loop_
_entity_poly.entity_id
_entity_poly.type
_entity_poly.pdbx_seq_one_letter_code
_entity_poly.pdbx_strand_id
1 'polypeptide(L)'
;MTIKHLLTKEQETFLKKHKISSELLFDAEGGDITEDLQKSMTEADKVIACNTAACSENDTHTLKTIGGFCPQCDTTKIAAALRELKPGYIYISGSRRGGLIKIGSSNEGKSKTLTLNLTTARDGGYDDWELLFSAKTATLGRVERMFQDKLSEYKAAYQHEKSGKLQNGGELYRCAYLKAKEAYLSLQEEEQFEFTQISEKKHIISEYQFKNLKIKSSTVVTEA
;
A
#
# COMPACT_ATOMS: atom_id res chain seq x y z
N MET A 1 0.14 -25.49 2.29
CA MET A 1 1.34 -25.84 1.49
C MET A 1 2.50 -26.08 2.44
N THR A 2 3.24 -27.17 2.24
CA THR A 2 4.46 -27.48 3.00
C THR A 2 5.65 -27.04 2.17
N ILE A 3 6.59 -26.29 2.75
CA ILE A 3 7.85 -25.95 2.09
C ILE A 3 8.55 -27.26 1.74
N LYS A 4 8.73 -27.55 0.45
CA LYS A 4 9.34 -28.81 0.00
C LYS A 4 10.87 -28.71 0.04
N HIS A 5 11.40 -27.51 -0.20
CA HIS A 5 12.84 -27.28 -0.25
C HIS A 5 13.42 -26.84 1.10
N LEU A 6 14.53 -27.46 1.48
CA LEU A 6 15.23 -27.13 2.72
C LEU A 6 15.85 -25.74 2.60
N LEU A 7 15.60 -24.88 3.59
CA LEU A 7 16.26 -23.59 3.70
C LEU A 7 17.75 -23.78 4.00
N THR A 8 18.59 -22.87 3.50
CA THR A 8 20.01 -22.87 3.90
C THR A 8 20.13 -22.40 5.35
N LYS A 9 21.22 -22.80 6.04
CA LYS A 9 21.51 -22.32 7.42
C LYS A 9 21.56 -20.80 7.52
N GLU A 10 22.04 -20.14 6.46
CA GLU A 10 22.07 -18.69 6.37
C GLU A 10 20.65 -18.11 6.34
N GLN A 11 19.77 -18.66 5.50
CA GLN A 11 18.36 -18.26 5.41
C GLN A 11 17.63 -18.48 6.73
N GLU A 12 17.80 -19.64 7.37
CA GLU A 12 17.21 -19.91 8.69
C GLU A 12 17.68 -18.89 9.73
N THR A 13 18.98 -18.58 9.74
CA THR A 13 19.56 -17.60 10.66
C THR A 13 19.01 -16.20 10.39
N PHE A 14 18.91 -15.81 9.12
CA PHE A 14 18.34 -14.54 8.70
C PHE A 14 16.88 -14.39 9.13
N LEU A 15 16.04 -15.38 8.83
CA LEU A 15 14.62 -15.39 9.19
C LEU A 15 14.42 -15.30 10.70
N LYS A 16 15.21 -16.06 11.48
CA LYS A 16 15.18 -16.02 12.94
C LYS A 16 15.58 -14.65 13.49
N LYS A 17 16.66 -14.06 12.95
CA LYS A 17 17.14 -12.72 13.33
C LYS A 17 16.07 -11.65 13.12
N HIS A 18 15.35 -11.73 12.00
CA HIS A 18 14.29 -10.77 11.65
C HIS A 18 12.89 -11.18 12.13
N LYS A 19 12.78 -12.25 12.92
CA LYS A 19 11.52 -12.76 13.49
C LYS A 19 10.44 -13.06 12.44
N ILE A 20 10.87 -13.56 11.28
CA ILE A 20 9.97 -13.98 10.20
C ILE A 20 9.55 -15.43 10.49
N SER A 21 8.25 -15.65 10.68
CA SER A 21 7.70 -17.00 10.85
C SER A 21 7.81 -17.79 9.53
N SER A 22 8.10 -19.08 9.62
CA SER A 22 8.08 -20.00 8.48
C SER A 22 6.69 -20.08 7.83
N GLU A 23 5.63 -19.78 8.60
CA GLU A 23 4.27 -19.70 8.09
C GLU A 23 4.05 -18.57 7.09
N LEU A 24 4.95 -17.58 7.02
CA LEU A 24 4.88 -16.48 6.05
C LEU A 24 5.62 -16.79 4.74
N LEU A 25 6.21 -18.00 4.65
CA LEU A 25 7.01 -18.43 3.52
C LEU A 25 6.18 -19.16 2.46
N PHE A 26 6.53 -18.94 1.19
CA PHE A 26 6.00 -19.64 0.02
C PHE A 26 7.16 -20.26 -0.77
N ASP A 27 7.08 -21.52 -1.15
CA ASP A 27 8.09 -22.15 -2.00
C ASP A 27 7.84 -21.76 -3.46
N ALA A 28 8.76 -21.01 -4.07
CA ALA A 28 8.65 -20.55 -5.45
C ALA A 28 9.12 -21.59 -6.49
N GLU A 29 9.58 -22.76 -6.05
CA GLU A 29 10.01 -23.87 -6.92
C GLU A 29 11.04 -23.45 -8.00
N GLY A 30 11.94 -22.53 -7.65
CA GLY A 30 12.99 -21.97 -8.51
C GLY A 30 12.56 -20.77 -9.37
N GLY A 31 11.28 -20.39 -9.33
CA GLY A 31 10.73 -19.28 -10.11
C GLY A 31 11.06 -17.88 -9.56
N ASP A 32 10.85 -16.86 -10.38
CA ASP A 32 10.83 -15.47 -9.93
C ASP A 32 9.41 -15.06 -9.47
N ILE A 33 9.28 -13.89 -8.86
CA ILE A 33 8.03 -13.27 -8.47
C ILE A 33 7.27 -12.80 -9.72
N THR A 34 6.43 -13.68 -10.27
CA THR A 34 5.46 -13.38 -11.33
C THR A 34 4.11 -12.95 -10.72
N GLU A 35 3.21 -12.40 -11.53
CA GLU A 35 1.84 -12.05 -11.09
C GLU A 35 1.08 -13.28 -10.54
N ASP A 36 1.19 -14.43 -11.21
CA ASP A 36 0.55 -15.67 -10.77
C ASP A 36 1.14 -16.18 -9.44
N LEU A 37 2.45 -16.05 -9.24
CA LEU A 37 3.09 -16.41 -7.98
C LEU A 37 2.67 -15.44 -6.86
N GLN A 38 2.65 -14.13 -7.13
CA GLN A 38 2.16 -13.14 -6.18
C GLN A 38 0.70 -13.41 -5.78
N LYS A 39 -0.15 -13.81 -6.72
CA LYS A 39 -1.53 -14.21 -6.45
C LYS A 39 -1.59 -15.45 -5.58
N SER A 40 -0.80 -16.48 -5.89
CA SER A 40 -0.72 -17.71 -5.08
C SER A 40 -0.22 -17.44 -3.66
N MET A 41 0.78 -16.57 -3.51
CA MET A 41 1.27 -16.11 -2.20
C MET A 41 0.19 -15.34 -1.43
N THR A 42 -0.55 -14.48 -2.13
CA THR A 42 -1.66 -13.67 -1.59
C THR A 42 -2.78 -14.55 -1.04
N GLU A 43 -3.21 -15.55 -1.81
CA GLU A 43 -4.25 -16.53 -1.44
C GLU A 43 -3.82 -17.41 -0.25
N ALA A 44 -2.52 -17.66 -0.10
CA ALA A 44 -1.96 -18.49 0.96
C ALA A 44 -1.47 -17.67 2.19
N ASP A 45 -1.71 -16.36 2.21
CA ASP A 45 -1.23 -15.40 3.21
C ASP A 45 0.29 -15.52 3.48
N LYS A 46 1.06 -15.63 2.39
CA LYS A 46 2.52 -15.63 2.40
C LYS A 46 3.04 -14.32 1.85
N VAL A 47 4.12 -13.82 2.45
CA VAL A 47 4.68 -12.51 2.08
C VAL A 47 6.16 -12.57 1.74
N ILE A 48 6.79 -13.73 1.90
CA ILE A 48 8.17 -13.99 1.49
C ILE A 48 8.19 -15.31 0.73
N ALA A 49 8.75 -15.30 -0.47
CA ALA A 49 9.04 -16.49 -1.22
C ALA A 49 10.46 -16.99 -0.88
N CYS A 50 10.60 -18.30 -0.75
CA CYS A 50 11.88 -19.01 -0.67
C CYS A 50 12.07 -19.87 -1.91
N ASN A 51 13.31 -20.33 -2.14
CA ASN A 51 13.66 -21.11 -3.32
C ASN A 51 13.25 -20.37 -4.62
N THR A 52 13.52 -19.07 -4.66
CA THR A 52 13.31 -18.24 -5.86
C THR A 52 14.53 -18.28 -6.77
N ALA A 53 14.39 -17.78 -7.99
CA ALA A 53 15.53 -17.39 -8.80
C ALA A 53 16.45 -16.44 -8.00
N ALA A 54 17.76 -16.63 -8.14
CA ALA A 54 18.73 -15.84 -7.39
C ALA A 54 18.58 -14.34 -7.62
N CYS A 55 18.92 -13.52 -6.62
CA CYS A 55 18.85 -12.07 -6.79
C CYS A 55 20.03 -11.55 -7.65
N SER A 56 19.87 -10.35 -8.23
CA SER A 56 20.88 -9.72 -9.08
C SER A 56 22.20 -9.42 -8.36
N GLU A 57 22.13 -9.16 -7.05
CA GLU A 57 23.26 -8.72 -6.23
C GLU A 57 24.06 -9.88 -5.63
N ASN A 58 23.43 -11.05 -5.44
CA ASN A 58 24.06 -12.22 -4.82
C ASN A 58 23.36 -13.50 -5.32
N ASP A 59 24.13 -14.35 -5.99
CA ASP A 59 23.68 -15.61 -6.60
C ASP A 59 23.25 -16.68 -5.57
N THR A 60 23.65 -16.52 -4.31
CA THR A 60 23.25 -17.40 -3.21
C THR A 60 21.93 -17.00 -2.55
N HIS A 61 21.44 -15.78 -2.79
CA HIS A 61 20.20 -15.28 -2.21
C HIS A 61 18.98 -15.69 -3.03
N THR A 62 18.20 -16.63 -2.48
CA THR A 62 16.97 -17.15 -3.10
C THR A 62 15.71 -16.82 -2.29
N LEU A 63 15.75 -15.77 -1.45
CA LEU A 63 14.57 -15.19 -0.82
C LEU A 63 14.12 -13.94 -1.58
N LYS A 64 12.81 -13.80 -1.81
CA LYS A 64 12.20 -12.54 -2.30
C LYS A 64 10.96 -12.21 -1.49
N THR A 65 10.73 -10.93 -1.23
CA THR A 65 9.44 -10.46 -0.70
C THR A 65 8.36 -10.63 -1.75
N ILE A 66 7.07 -10.58 -1.36
CA ILE A 66 5.95 -10.58 -2.31
C ILE A 66 6.04 -9.45 -3.35
N GLY A 67 6.75 -8.35 -3.03
CA GLY A 67 7.05 -7.27 -3.96
C GLY A 67 8.26 -7.50 -4.88
N GLY A 68 8.87 -8.69 -4.88
CA GLY A 68 10.01 -9.04 -5.76
C GLY A 68 11.39 -8.66 -5.23
N PHE A 69 11.49 -8.02 -4.06
CA PHE A 69 12.78 -7.56 -3.52
C PHE A 69 13.48 -8.62 -2.69
N CYS A 70 14.80 -8.72 -2.80
CA CYS A 70 15.62 -9.57 -1.92
C CYS A 70 15.72 -8.96 -0.50
N PRO A 71 15.12 -9.58 0.53
CA PRO A 71 15.15 -9.03 1.89
C PRO A 71 16.53 -9.15 2.55
N GLN A 72 17.39 -10.07 2.08
CA GLN A 72 18.75 -10.23 2.58
C GLN A 72 19.67 -9.08 2.12
N CYS A 73 19.44 -8.53 0.93
CA CYS A 73 20.15 -7.36 0.42
C CYS A 73 19.60 -6.05 1.00
N ASP A 74 18.27 -5.93 1.07
CA ASP A 74 17.59 -4.75 1.61
C ASP A 74 16.54 -5.14 2.65
N THR A 75 16.97 -5.12 3.92
CA THR A 75 16.11 -5.44 5.06
C THR A 75 14.98 -4.43 5.27
N THR A 76 15.03 -3.24 4.67
CA THR A 76 13.96 -2.24 4.78
C THR A 76 12.66 -2.71 4.12
N LYS A 77 12.76 -3.62 3.15
CA LYS A 77 11.60 -4.20 2.44
C LYS A 77 10.80 -5.21 3.26
N ILE A 78 11.39 -5.76 4.32
CA ILE A 78 10.74 -6.75 5.20
C ILE A 78 9.50 -6.14 5.84
N ALA A 79 9.61 -4.93 6.38
CA ALA A 79 8.51 -4.26 7.06
C ALA A 79 7.33 -4.00 6.12
N ALA A 80 7.60 -3.67 4.85
CA ALA A 80 6.58 -3.49 3.83
C ALA A 80 5.86 -4.81 3.52
N ALA A 81 6.60 -5.90 3.32
CA ALA A 81 6.03 -7.22 3.07
C ALA A 81 5.15 -7.71 4.23
N LEU A 82 5.64 -7.60 5.47
CA LEU A 82 4.87 -8.01 6.66
C LEU A 82 3.60 -7.18 6.87
N ARG A 83 3.58 -5.92 6.39
CA ARG A 83 2.42 -5.03 6.54
C ARG A 83 1.24 -5.46 5.68
N GLU A 84 1.45 -6.24 4.61
CA GLU A 84 0.36 -6.75 3.76
C GLU A 84 -0.70 -7.50 4.60
N LEU A 85 -0.29 -8.22 5.64
CA LEU A 85 -1.15 -9.02 6.52
C LEU A 85 -1.43 -8.38 7.88
N LYS A 86 -1.11 -7.10 8.04
CA LYS A 86 -1.29 -6.42 9.32
C LYS A 86 -2.71 -5.86 9.43
N PRO A 87 -3.44 -6.11 10.54
CA PRO A 87 -4.73 -5.46 10.76
C PRO A 87 -4.58 -3.95 10.99
N GLY A 88 -5.55 -3.19 10.50
CA GLY A 88 -5.59 -1.74 10.69
C GLY A 88 -6.79 -1.10 10.04
N TYR A 89 -6.77 0.21 9.91
CA TYR A 89 -7.81 1.02 9.31
C TYR A 89 -7.32 1.64 8.01
N ILE A 90 -8.07 1.44 6.94
CA ILE A 90 -7.98 2.25 5.74
C ILE A 90 -8.92 3.45 5.90
N TYR A 91 -8.53 4.61 5.37
CA TYR A 91 -9.35 5.80 5.44
C TYR A 91 -9.29 6.66 4.19
N ILE A 92 -10.36 7.42 3.99
CA ILE A 92 -10.48 8.48 3.01
C ILE A 92 -10.57 9.80 3.78
N SER A 93 -9.63 10.70 3.53
CA SER A 93 -9.69 12.09 4.03
C SER A 93 -9.72 13.08 2.88
N GLY A 94 -10.33 14.24 3.08
CA GLY A 94 -10.40 15.28 2.05
C GLY A 94 -9.93 16.64 2.55
N SER A 95 -9.27 17.42 1.70
CA SER A 95 -8.96 18.84 1.89
C SER A 95 -9.78 19.65 0.90
N ARG A 96 -10.58 20.60 1.39
CA ARG A 96 -11.40 21.48 0.53
C ARG A 96 -10.54 22.54 -0.14
N ARG A 97 -9.57 23.09 0.59
CA ARG A 97 -8.61 24.08 0.06
C ARG A 97 -7.72 23.50 -1.02
N GLY A 98 -7.33 22.23 -0.90
CA GLY A 98 -6.57 21.53 -1.93
C GLY A 98 -7.42 20.97 -3.06
N GLY A 99 -8.71 20.72 -2.82
CA GLY A 99 -9.51 19.90 -3.75
C GLY A 99 -8.92 18.49 -3.90
N LEU A 100 -8.42 17.94 -2.81
CA LEU A 100 -7.67 16.68 -2.77
C LEU A 100 -8.35 15.65 -1.88
N ILE A 101 -8.29 14.40 -2.32
CA ILE A 101 -8.59 13.23 -1.52
C ILE A 101 -7.29 12.52 -1.17
N LYS A 102 -7.18 12.04 0.05
CA LYS A 102 -6.07 11.20 0.52
C LYS A 102 -6.61 9.82 0.88
N ILE A 103 -5.93 8.79 0.37
CA ILE A 103 -6.10 7.41 0.82
C ILE A 103 -4.92 7.08 1.71
N GLY A 104 -5.18 6.80 2.98
CA GLY A 104 -4.13 6.43 3.92
C GLY A 104 -4.56 5.32 4.84
N SER A 105 -3.61 4.84 5.61
CA SER A 105 -3.87 3.79 6.59
C SER A 105 -3.29 4.08 7.98
N SER A 106 -3.83 3.42 9.00
CA SER A 106 -3.43 3.58 10.39
C SER A 106 -3.65 2.31 11.20
N ASN A 107 -2.95 2.18 12.33
CA ASN A 107 -3.28 1.15 13.31
C ASN A 107 -4.42 1.61 14.25
N GLU A 108 -4.76 2.91 14.22
CA GLU A 108 -5.73 3.56 15.11
C GLU A 108 -6.85 4.22 14.30
N GLY A 109 -8.10 3.81 14.52
CA GLY A 109 -9.21 4.15 13.62
C GLY A 109 -9.79 5.56 13.72
N LYS A 110 -9.56 6.29 14.82
CA LYS A 110 -10.31 7.53 15.11
C LYS A 110 -9.46 8.80 15.27
N SER A 111 -8.14 8.70 15.48
CA SER A 111 -7.31 9.84 15.93
C SER A 111 -6.38 10.46 14.88
N LYS A 112 -6.48 10.09 13.60
CA LYS A 112 -5.52 10.53 12.56
C LYS A 112 -5.76 11.91 11.94
N THR A 113 -6.99 12.43 11.99
CA THR A 113 -7.30 13.75 11.42
C THR A 113 -6.49 14.87 12.09
N LEU A 114 -6.27 14.74 13.40
CA LEU A 114 -5.44 15.68 14.17
C LEU A 114 -3.99 15.70 13.69
N THR A 115 -3.43 14.54 13.35
CA THR A 115 -2.04 14.42 12.87
C THR A 115 -1.85 14.98 11.46
N LEU A 116 -2.83 14.80 10.57
CA LEU A 116 -2.77 15.34 9.20
C LEU A 116 -2.74 16.87 9.17
N ASN A 117 -3.39 17.50 10.15
CA ASN A 117 -3.48 18.96 10.27
C ASN A 117 -2.37 19.57 11.13
N LEU A 118 -1.41 18.77 11.61
CA LEU A 118 -0.22 19.30 12.26
C LEU A 118 0.67 20.00 11.24
N THR A 119 1.26 21.12 11.65
CA THR A 119 2.20 21.92 10.85
C THR A 119 3.39 21.12 10.33
N THR A 120 3.79 20.07 11.05
CA THR A 120 4.92 19.19 10.72
C THR A 120 4.59 18.07 9.74
N ALA A 121 3.30 17.77 9.53
CA ALA A 121 2.84 16.75 8.60
C ALA A 121 2.42 17.37 7.26
N ARG A 122 1.46 18.31 7.30
CA ARG A 122 0.89 19.06 6.14
C ARG A 122 0.97 18.28 4.84
N ASP A 123 0.29 17.14 4.79
CA ASP A 123 0.26 16.32 3.58
C ASP A 123 -0.29 17.17 2.42
N GLY A 124 0.44 17.25 1.31
CA GLY A 124 0.11 18.12 0.17
C GLY A 124 0.20 19.63 0.46
N GLY A 125 0.72 20.05 1.62
CA GLY A 125 0.79 21.46 2.03
C GLY A 125 -0.49 22.01 2.68
N TYR A 126 -1.48 21.16 2.97
CA TYR A 126 -2.79 21.57 3.52
C TYR A 126 -2.98 21.09 4.97
N ASP A 127 -3.78 21.84 5.73
CA ASP A 127 -4.10 21.62 7.15
C ASP A 127 -5.62 21.67 7.45
N ASP A 128 -6.45 21.55 6.42
CA ASP A 128 -7.91 21.45 6.50
C ASP A 128 -8.41 20.03 6.17
N TRP A 129 -7.59 19.00 6.45
CA TRP A 129 -7.96 17.61 6.20
C TRP A 129 -9.09 17.19 7.13
N GLU A 130 -10.12 16.58 6.55
CA GLU A 130 -11.22 15.94 7.27
C GLU A 130 -11.24 14.44 7.00
N LEU A 131 -11.42 13.64 8.05
CA LEU A 131 -11.61 12.20 7.94
C LEU A 131 -13.07 11.93 7.53
N LEU A 132 -13.27 11.55 6.27
CA LEU A 132 -14.60 11.36 5.66
C LEU A 132 -15.10 9.94 5.85
N PHE A 133 -14.20 8.97 5.74
CA PHE A 133 -14.50 7.55 5.80
C PHE A 133 -13.35 6.77 6.47
N SER A 134 -13.68 5.74 7.23
CA SER A 134 -12.73 4.72 7.66
C SER A 134 -13.36 3.34 7.76
N ALA A 135 -12.56 2.31 7.56
CA ALA A 135 -12.96 0.92 7.74
C ALA A 135 -11.76 0.09 8.22
N LYS A 136 -12.01 -0.88 9.10
CA LYS A 136 -11.01 -1.81 9.60
C LYS A 136 -10.90 -3.02 8.67
N THR A 137 -9.69 -3.46 8.40
CA THR A 137 -9.37 -4.66 7.61
C THR A 137 -8.27 -5.47 8.32
N ALA A 138 -8.21 -6.78 8.04
CA ALA A 138 -7.14 -7.66 8.52
C ALA A 138 -5.84 -7.52 7.69
N THR A 139 -5.94 -7.07 6.44
CA THR A 139 -4.84 -7.06 5.46
C THR A 139 -4.55 -5.63 4.98
N LEU A 140 -4.12 -4.76 5.90
CA LEU A 140 -4.08 -3.31 5.67
C LEU A 140 -3.16 -2.90 4.52
N GLY A 141 -1.94 -3.45 4.45
CA GLY A 141 -1.00 -3.11 3.38
C GLY A 141 -1.53 -3.50 2.00
N ARG A 142 -2.18 -4.67 1.91
CA ARG A 142 -2.76 -5.18 0.66
C ARG A 142 -3.91 -4.30 0.18
N VAL A 143 -4.84 -4.00 1.09
CA VAL A 143 -5.97 -3.09 0.82
C VAL A 143 -5.47 -1.71 0.39
N GLU A 144 -4.49 -1.14 1.11
CA GLU A 144 -3.94 0.18 0.80
C GLU A 144 -3.34 0.21 -0.61
N ARG A 145 -2.51 -0.77 -0.96
CA ARG A 145 -1.91 -0.88 -2.30
C ARG A 145 -2.98 -0.97 -3.39
N MET A 146 -3.94 -1.89 -3.27
CA MET A 146 -4.98 -2.08 -4.30
C MET A 146 -5.90 -0.87 -4.42
N PHE A 147 -6.22 -0.20 -3.31
CA PHE A 147 -6.97 1.05 -3.33
C PHE A 147 -6.19 2.13 -4.10
N GLN A 148 -4.90 2.29 -3.81
CA GLN A 148 -4.06 3.25 -4.49
C GLN A 148 -3.93 2.96 -5.99
N ASP A 149 -3.84 1.69 -6.36
CA ASP A 149 -3.76 1.22 -7.75
C ASP A 149 -5.05 1.55 -8.53
N LYS A 150 -6.23 1.27 -7.93
CA LYS A 150 -7.55 1.62 -8.53
C LYS A 150 -7.76 3.13 -8.70
N LEU A 151 -7.01 3.97 -8.00
CA LEU A 151 -7.05 5.43 -8.13
C LEU A 151 -5.82 6.03 -8.84
N SER A 152 -4.90 5.19 -9.33
CA SER A 152 -3.60 5.62 -9.86
C SER A 152 -3.71 6.69 -10.95
N GLU A 153 -4.73 6.62 -11.81
CA GLU A 153 -4.97 7.60 -12.88
C GLU A 153 -5.31 9.01 -12.35
N TYR A 154 -5.81 9.15 -11.12
CA TYR A 154 -6.20 10.42 -10.49
C TYR A 154 -5.12 10.98 -9.56
N LYS A 155 -3.95 10.34 -9.51
CA LYS A 155 -2.91 10.68 -8.55
C LYS A 155 -2.45 12.13 -8.74
N ALA A 156 -2.40 12.86 -7.64
CA ALA A 156 -2.06 14.27 -7.65
C ALA A 156 -0.54 14.42 -7.77
N ALA A 157 -0.06 14.98 -8.88
CA ALA A 157 1.36 15.29 -9.09
C ALA A 157 1.81 16.51 -8.25
N TYR A 158 1.74 16.39 -6.93
CA TYR A 158 2.25 17.40 -6.00
C TYR A 158 3.48 16.85 -5.27
N GLN A 159 4.63 17.46 -5.55
CA GLN A 159 5.73 17.48 -4.61
C GLN A 159 5.35 18.43 -3.48
N HIS A 160 5.40 17.97 -2.24
CA HIS A 160 5.23 18.81 -1.06
C HIS A 160 6.34 18.52 -0.06
N GLU A 161 6.71 19.52 0.73
CA GLU A 161 7.74 19.38 1.74
C GLU A 161 7.14 18.76 3.01
N LYS A 162 7.63 17.58 3.40
CA LYS A 162 7.25 16.88 4.63
C LYS A 162 8.50 16.67 5.48
N SER A 163 8.49 17.25 6.67
CA SER A 163 9.63 17.20 7.61
C SER A 163 10.96 17.63 6.97
N GLY A 164 10.95 18.70 6.16
CA GLY A 164 12.15 19.24 5.50
C GLY A 164 12.60 18.48 4.24
N LYS A 165 11.82 17.52 3.74
CA LYS A 165 12.11 16.76 2.52
C LYS A 165 10.97 16.86 1.52
N LEU A 166 11.30 17.07 0.24
CA LEU A 166 10.34 16.94 -0.86
C LEU A 166 9.87 15.49 -0.94
N GLN A 167 8.56 15.29 -0.77
CA GLN A 167 7.90 14.01 -0.95
C GLN A 167 6.83 14.14 -2.03
N ASN A 168 6.80 13.15 -2.92
CA ASN A 168 5.63 12.97 -3.78
C ASN A 168 4.48 12.52 -2.88
N GLY A 169 3.33 13.19 -2.97
CA GLY A 169 2.10 12.75 -2.31
C GLY A 169 1.57 11.45 -2.92
N GLY A 170 2.25 10.33 -2.65
CA GLY A 170 1.93 9.00 -3.19
C GLY A 170 0.51 8.53 -2.89
N GLU A 171 -0.14 9.18 -1.93
CA GLU A 171 -1.44 8.89 -1.34
C GLU A 171 -2.49 9.97 -1.65
N LEU A 172 -2.17 10.98 -2.48
CA LEU A 172 -3.04 12.12 -2.77
C LEU A 172 -3.62 12.02 -4.18
N TYR A 173 -4.90 12.37 -4.32
CA TYR A 173 -5.69 12.18 -5.54
C TYR A 173 -6.58 13.40 -5.83
N ARG A 174 -6.70 13.74 -7.11
CA ARG A 174 -7.61 14.78 -7.62
C ARG A 174 -8.91 14.14 -8.09
N CYS A 175 -9.72 13.69 -7.14
CA CYS A 175 -11.01 13.06 -7.44
C CYS A 175 -12.08 13.44 -6.42
N ALA A 176 -13.34 13.17 -6.75
CA ALA A 176 -14.46 13.25 -5.83
C ALA A 176 -14.35 12.18 -4.73
N TYR A 177 -14.92 12.45 -3.56
CA TYR A 177 -15.11 11.43 -2.53
C TYR A 177 -15.84 10.20 -3.08
N LEU A 178 -16.89 10.40 -3.89
CA LEU A 178 -17.64 9.27 -4.46
C LEU A 178 -16.75 8.38 -5.35
N LYS A 179 -15.78 8.96 -6.07
CA LYS A 179 -14.83 8.17 -6.86
C LYS A 179 -13.91 7.32 -5.99
N ALA A 180 -13.44 7.88 -4.87
CA ALA A 180 -12.69 7.09 -3.88
C ALA A 180 -13.58 6.02 -3.21
N LYS A 181 -14.86 6.32 -2.98
CA LYS A 181 -15.82 5.38 -2.41
C LYS A 181 -16.13 4.23 -3.36
N GLU A 182 -16.24 4.47 -4.67
CA GLU A 182 -16.35 3.44 -5.71
C GLU A 182 -15.15 2.49 -5.67
N ALA A 183 -13.93 3.01 -5.58
CA ALA A 183 -12.74 2.18 -5.46
C ALA A 183 -12.79 1.32 -4.18
N TYR A 184 -13.20 1.87 -3.04
CA TYR A 184 -13.45 1.07 -1.84
C TYR A 184 -14.51 -0.03 -2.05
N LEU A 185 -15.64 0.27 -2.69
CA LEU A 185 -16.71 -0.71 -2.91
C LEU A 185 -16.23 -1.84 -3.82
N SER A 186 -15.46 -1.53 -4.87
CA SER A 186 -14.87 -2.56 -5.74
C SER A 186 -13.91 -3.49 -4.98
N LEU A 187 -13.16 -2.99 -3.99
CA LEU A 187 -12.33 -3.84 -3.13
C LEU A 187 -13.18 -4.81 -2.29
N GLN A 188 -14.35 -4.36 -1.83
CA GLN A 188 -15.25 -5.19 -1.04
C GLN A 188 -15.97 -6.24 -1.91
N GLU A 189 -16.42 -5.86 -3.10
CA GLU A 189 -17.30 -6.67 -3.94
C GLU A 189 -16.53 -7.56 -4.93
N GLU A 190 -15.51 -7.01 -5.61
CA GLU A 190 -14.75 -7.72 -6.64
C GLU A 190 -13.59 -8.50 -6.02
N GLU A 191 -12.83 -7.86 -5.12
CA GLU A 191 -11.64 -8.44 -4.49
C GLU A 191 -11.96 -9.17 -3.18
N GLN A 192 -13.23 -9.17 -2.77
CA GLN A 192 -13.76 -9.87 -1.59
C GLN A 192 -13.05 -9.50 -0.27
N PHE A 193 -12.55 -8.28 -0.13
CA PHE A 193 -11.98 -7.83 1.15
C PHE A 193 -13.06 -7.66 2.21
N GLU A 194 -12.78 -8.20 3.40
CA GLU A 194 -13.60 -7.97 4.57
C GLU A 194 -13.29 -6.63 5.24
N PHE A 195 -14.36 -5.87 5.47
CA PHE A 195 -14.31 -4.59 6.17
C PHE A 195 -15.24 -4.59 7.38
N THR A 196 -14.73 -4.13 8.51
CA THR A 196 -15.48 -4.01 9.77
C THR A 196 -15.32 -2.60 10.35
N GLN A 197 -16.12 -2.25 11.36
CA GLN A 197 -16.03 -0.95 12.06
C GLN A 197 -16.05 0.25 11.10
N ILE A 198 -16.96 0.20 10.14
CA ILE A 198 -17.09 1.21 9.09
C ILE A 198 -17.66 2.49 9.70
N SER A 199 -17.04 3.63 9.40
CA SER A 199 -17.47 4.96 9.81
C SER A 199 -17.46 5.90 8.61
N GLU A 200 -18.51 6.70 8.44
CA GLU A 200 -18.66 7.63 7.32
C GLU A 200 -19.36 8.92 7.76
N LYS A 201 -18.74 10.08 7.51
CA LYS A 201 -19.30 11.40 7.85
C LYS A 201 -20.27 11.89 6.76
N LYS A 202 -21.42 11.22 6.62
CA LYS A 202 -22.40 11.49 5.53
C LYS A 202 -22.82 12.95 5.38
N HIS A 203 -22.91 13.70 6.47
CA HIS A 203 -23.40 15.07 6.49
C HIS A 203 -22.48 16.11 5.81
N ILE A 204 -21.20 15.80 5.59
CA ILE A 204 -20.24 16.71 4.92
C ILE A 204 -19.79 16.22 3.54
N ILE A 205 -20.18 15.02 3.10
CA ILE A 205 -19.68 14.40 1.85
C ILE A 205 -19.91 15.28 0.62
N SER A 206 -21.01 16.04 0.58
CA SER A 206 -21.33 16.94 -0.52
C SER A 206 -20.25 18.00 -0.76
N GLU A 207 -19.48 18.37 0.26
CA GLU A 207 -18.41 19.36 0.19
C GLU A 207 -17.12 18.81 -0.44
N TYR A 208 -17.04 17.49 -0.66
CA TYR A 208 -15.86 16.79 -1.18
C TYR A 208 -16.10 16.14 -2.55
N GLN A 209 -17.10 16.64 -3.29
CA GLN A 209 -17.39 16.19 -4.66
C GLN A 209 -16.57 16.98 -5.69
N PHE A 210 -15.25 16.83 -5.64
CA PHE A 210 -14.33 17.50 -6.56
C PHE A 210 -14.38 16.93 -7.99
N LYS A 211 -13.79 17.64 -8.95
CA LYS A 211 -13.62 17.10 -10.31
C LYS A 211 -12.64 15.93 -10.30
N ASN A 212 -12.95 14.88 -11.07
CA ASN A 212 -12.08 13.73 -11.31
C ASN A 212 -11.04 14.08 -12.38
N LEU A 213 -9.84 14.51 -11.97
CA LEU A 213 -8.77 14.95 -12.86
C LEU A 213 -7.75 13.84 -13.04
N LYS A 214 -7.68 13.28 -14.25
CA LYS A 214 -6.67 12.28 -14.61
C LYS A 214 -5.31 12.93 -14.85
N ILE A 215 -4.23 12.20 -14.61
CA ILE A 215 -2.90 12.59 -15.04
C ILE A 215 -2.91 12.70 -16.57
N LYS A 216 -2.53 13.86 -17.11
CA LYS A 216 -2.28 13.97 -18.56
C LYS A 216 -1.02 13.17 -18.87
N SER A 217 -1.14 12.14 -19.69
CA SER A 217 0.02 11.52 -20.33
C SER A 217 0.75 12.61 -21.10
N SER A 218 1.95 12.97 -20.69
CA SER A 218 2.83 13.81 -21.48
C SER A 218 3.07 13.09 -22.80
N THR A 219 2.46 13.56 -23.89
CA THR A 219 2.88 13.19 -25.23
C THR A 219 4.34 13.57 -25.32
N VAL A 220 5.23 12.58 -25.40
CA VAL A 220 6.63 12.81 -25.74
C VAL A 220 6.62 13.41 -27.13
N VAL A 221 6.76 14.73 -27.22
CA VAL A 221 7.11 15.38 -28.47
C VAL A 221 8.59 15.02 -28.68
N THR A 222 8.82 13.94 -29.41
CA THR A 222 10.10 13.74 -30.10
C THR A 222 10.19 14.83 -31.16
N GLU A 223 10.88 15.92 -30.84
CA GLU A 223 11.43 16.78 -31.87
C GLU A 223 12.55 15.99 -32.59
N ALA A 224 12.44 15.97 -33.92
CA ALA A 224 13.34 15.31 -34.86
C ALA A 224 14.62 16.13 -35.08
#